data_AF-A0A4Y2CRR2-F1
#
_entry.id   AF-A0A4Y2CRR2-F1
#
_cell.length_a   1.000
_cell.length_b   1.000
_cell.length_c   1.000
_cell.angle_alpha   90.00
_cell.angle_beta   90.00
_cell.angle_gamma   90.00
#
_symmetry.space_group_name_H-M   'P 1'
#
loop_
_entity.id
_entity.type
_entity.pdbx_description
1 polymer ?
#
loop_
_entity_poly.entity_id
_entity_poly.type
_entity_poly.pdbx_seq_one_letter_code
_entity_poly.pdbx_strand_id
1 'polypeptide(L)'
;MYCLITTLQNRLESQHNFQFNNALDTFKVIKKLTEDIDAQMSFSMFLSTLFNACTMYYGVNSLIRPQEICFRSQYVAVWLLFGASYSAFIAMAVTGTLVHESSERVLKKLKESACKRESLLPSEKHILFNDNKVMSLTVWKIIPIQRSFIICILGTVLTYCMLFNGMRTERQDICL
;
A
#
# COMPACT_ATOMS: atom_id res chain seq x y z
N MET A 1 13.98 -0.60 0.52
CA MET A 1 13.32 -1.09 1.75
C MET A 1 12.94 -2.57 1.65
N TYR A 2 12.12 -2.99 0.68
CA TYR A 2 11.78 -4.41 0.46
C TYR A 2 13.01 -5.34 0.42
N CYS A 3 14.05 -4.97 -0.33
CA CYS A 3 15.30 -5.75 -0.41
C CYS A 3 15.99 -5.96 0.95
N LEU A 4 15.93 -4.98 1.86
CA LEU A 4 16.53 -5.10 3.20
C LEU A 4 15.75 -6.10 4.06
N ILE A 5 14.42 -6.05 3.98
CA ILE A 5 13.55 -6.96 4.73
C ILE A 5 13.66 -8.39 4.19
N THR A 6 13.71 -8.57 2.87
CA THR A 6 13.91 -9.90 2.27
C THR A 6 15.31 -10.45 2.55
N THR A 7 16.35 -9.60 2.56
CA THR A 7 17.70 -10.03 2.96
C THR A 7 17.72 -10.49 4.42
N LEU A 8 17.04 -9.77 5.32
CA LEU A 8 16.89 -10.19 6.71
C LEU A 8 16.09 -11.50 6.81
N GLN A 9 15.00 -11.65 6.05
CA GLN A 9 14.21 -12.87 5.99
C GLN A 9 15.06 -14.08 5.54
N ASN A 10 15.83 -13.93 4.47
CA ASN A 10 16.69 -14.99 3.94
C ASN A 10 17.77 -15.38 4.95
N ARG A 11 18.34 -14.41 5.69
CA ARG A 11 19.30 -14.69 6.77
C ARG A 11 18.69 -15.45 7.95
N LEU A 12 17.44 -15.13 8.30
CA LEU A 12 16.69 -15.85 9.33
C LEU A 12 16.37 -17.29 8.91
N GLU A 13 16.22 -17.53 7.59
CA GLU A 13 15.96 -18.86 7.02
C GLU A 13 17.24 -19.70 6.85
N SER A 14 18.38 -19.08 6.57
CA SER A 14 19.61 -19.81 6.22
C SER A 14 20.51 -20.19 7.40
N GLN A 15 20.34 -19.58 8.58
CA GLN A 15 21.27 -19.81 9.70
C GLN A 15 20.86 -20.97 10.62
N HIS A 16 21.70 -22.02 10.64
CA HIS A 16 21.68 -23.11 11.62
C HIS A 16 22.15 -22.66 13.03
N ASN A 17 22.87 -21.53 13.13
CA ASN A 17 23.26 -20.86 14.38
C ASN A 17 22.72 -19.42 14.37
N PHE A 18 21.49 -19.29 14.84
CA PHE A 18 20.72 -18.06 14.81
C PHE A 18 21.16 -17.07 15.90
N GLN A 19 21.77 -15.94 15.50
CA GLN A 19 22.07 -14.85 16.43
C GLN A 19 20.87 -13.92 16.58
N PHE A 20 19.93 -14.30 17.47
CA PHE A 20 18.68 -13.57 17.74
C PHE A 20 18.89 -12.07 17.97
N ASN A 21 19.86 -11.70 18.82
CA ASN A 21 20.08 -10.30 19.21
C ASN A 21 20.47 -9.43 18.00
N ASN A 22 21.39 -9.92 17.16
CA ASN A 22 21.80 -9.20 15.95
C ASN A 22 20.66 -9.06 14.93
N ALA A 23 19.84 -10.11 14.78
CA ALA A 23 18.67 -10.06 13.91
C ALA A 23 17.61 -9.07 14.44
N LEU A 24 17.40 -9.05 15.76
CA LEU A 24 16.46 -8.15 16.41
C LEU A 24 16.90 -6.68 16.31
N ASP A 25 18.19 -6.40 16.50
CA ASP A 25 18.72 -5.04 16.36
C ASP A 25 18.66 -4.56 14.90
N THR A 26 18.97 -5.44 13.95
CA THR A 26 18.78 -5.15 12.52
C THR A 26 17.30 -4.83 12.22
N PHE A 27 16.37 -5.60 12.78
CA PHE A 27 14.94 -5.36 12.64
C PHE A 27 14.52 -4.01 13.23
N LYS A 28 15.02 -3.62 14.41
CA LYS A 28 14.73 -2.29 15.01
C LYS A 28 15.20 -1.14 14.12
N VAL A 29 16.41 -1.25 13.53
CA VAL A 29 16.94 -0.24 12.62
C VAL A 29 16.05 -0.11 11.38
N ILE A 30 15.66 -1.23 10.78
CA ILE A 30 14.77 -1.24 9.61
C ILE A 30 13.38 -0.66 9.98
N LYS A 31 12.87 -0.97 11.18
CA LYS A 31 11.60 -0.43 11.70
C LYS A 31 11.64 1.09 11.74
N LYS A 32 12.65 1.63 12.42
CA LYS A 32 12.83 3.08 12.57
C LYS A 32 12.98 3.77 11.22
N LEU A 33 13.80 3.21 10.32
CA LEU A 33 13.96 3.75 8.97
C LEU A 33 12.63 3.76 8.19
N THR A 34 11.81 2.73 8.38
CA THR A 34 10.49 2.64 7.73
C THR A 34 9.51 3.68 8.28
N GLU A 35 9.49 3.87 9.60
CA GLU A 35 8.69 4.89 10.26
C GLU A 35 9.11 6.31 9.85
N ASP A 36 10.41 6.57 9.74
CA ASP A 36 10.94 7.87 9.31
C ASP A 36 10.56 8.19 7.85
N ILE A 37 10.69 7.19 6.95
CA ILE A 37 10.27 7.32 5.56
C ILE A 37 8.77 7.52 5.45
N ASP A 38 7.98 6.76 6.20
CA ASP A 38 6.53 6.90 6.23
C ASP A 38 6.11 8.29 6.73
N ALA A 39 6.75 8.81 7.78
CA ALA A 39 6.47 10.14 8.30
C ALA A 39 6.68 11.24 7.25
N GLN A 40 7.68 11.12 6.39
CA GLN A 40 7.97 12.10 5.34
C GLN A 40 7.10 11.90 4.09
N MET A 41 6.84 10.65 3.71
CA MET A 41 6.21 10.33 2.42
C MET A 41 4.70 10.11 2.51
N SER A 42 4.14 9.86 3.70
CA SER A 42 2.73 9.50 3.89
C SER A 42 1.74 10.51 3.29
N PHE A 43 2.02 11.81 3.42
CA PHE A 43 1.18 12.86 2.79
C PHE A 43 1.33 12.87 1.26
N SER A 44 2.54 12.66 0.74
CA SER A 44 2.77 12.52 -0.70
C SER A 44 2.08 11.28 -1.28
N MET A 45 2.05 10.17 -0.54
CA MET A 45 1.31 8.96 -0.92
C MET A 45 -0.20 9.23 -0.96
N PHE A 46 -0.71 10.06 -0.06
CA PHE A 46 -2.11 10.51 -0.09
C PHE A 46 -2.43 11.34 -1.32
N LEU A 47 -1.62 12.36 -1.63
CA LEU A 47 -1.79 13.16 -2.83
C LEU A 47 -1.72 12.32 -4.11
N SER A 48 -0.77 11.37 -4.18
CA SER A 48 -0.65 10.47 -5.31
C SER A 48 -1.85 9.53 -5.45
N THR A 49 -2.39 9.03 -4.32
CA THR A 49 -3.59 8.19 -4.33
C THR A 49 -4.80 8.99 -4.79
N LEU A 50 -4.96 10.22 -4.30
CA LEU A 50 -6.05 11.11 -4.68
C LEU A 50 -5.98 11.46 -6.17
N PHE A 51 -4.79 11.84 -6.65
CA PHE A 51 -4.54 12.09 -8.06
C PHE A 51 -4.90 10.87 -8.92
N ASN A 52 -4.47 9.67 -8.50
CA ASN A 52 -4.79 8.45 -9.21
C ASN A 52 -6.30 8.19 -9.24
N ALA A 53 -7.01 8.38 -8.12
CA ALA A 53 -8.46 8.22 -8.07
C ALA A 53 -9.18 9.15 -9.05
N CYS A 54 -8.74 10.41 -9.16
CA CYS A 54 -9.27 11.35 -10.16
C CYS A 54 -8.99 10.87 -11.59
N THR A 55 -7.76 10.49 -11.91
CA THR A 55 -7.42 10.01 -13.27
C THR A 55 -8.19 8.73 -13.63
N MET A 56 -8.40 7.84 -12.66
CA MET A 56 -9.18 6.62 -12.84
C MET A 56 -10.66 6.93 -13.06
N TYR A 57 -11.22 7.90 -12.34
CA TYR A 57 -12.58 8.36 -12.59
C TYR A 57 -12.75 8.87 -14.02
N TYR A 58 -11.84 9.72 -14.51
CA TYR A 58 -11.89 10.21 -15.89
C TYR A 58 -11.69 9.10 -16.93
N GLY A 59 -10.76 8.17 -16.69
CA GLY A 59 -10.53 7.02 -17.56
C GLY A 59 -11.76 6.12 -17.68
N VAL A 60 -12.36 5.73 -16.54
CA VAL A 60 -13.58 4.92 -16.50
C VAL A 60 -14.76 5.67 -17.13
N ASN A 61 -14.92 6.96 -16.87
CA ASN A 61 -16.00 7.73 -17.47
C ASN A 61 -15.87 7.84 -19.00
N SER A 62 -14.63 7.92 -19.51
CA SER A 62 -14.36 7.91 -20.95
C SER A 62 -14.72 6.58 -21.63
N LEU A 63 -14.67 5.45 -20.90
CA LEU A 63 -15.14 4.15 -21.38
C LEU A 63 -16.66 4.08 -21.44
N ILE A 64 -17.34 4.62 -20.42
CA ILE A 64 -18.80 4.53 -20.30
C ILE A 64 -19.48 5.46 -21.31
N ARG A 65 -18.90 6.65 -21.57
CA ARG A 65 -19.46 7.66 -22.48
C ARG A 65 -18.44 8.14 -23.51
N PRO A 66 -18.07 7.31 -24.50
CA PRO A 66 -17.06 7.67 -25.49
C PRO A 66 -17.47 8.85 -26.39
N GLN A 67 -18.78 9.15 -26.49
CA GLN A 67 -19.32 10.21 -27.35
C GLN A 67 -19.21 11.63 -26.79
N GLU A 68 -18.97 11.82 -25.49
CA GLU A 68 -18.88 13.17 -24.88
C GLU A 68 -17.50 13.84 -25.12
N ILE A 69 -16.50 13.08 -25.59
CA ILE A 69 -15.13 13.58 -25.81
C ILE A 69 -14.95 13.91 -27.30
N CYS A 70 -15.26 15.16 -27.68
CA CYS A 70 -15.31 15.62 -29.08
C CYS A 70 -13.95 15.61 -29.82
N PHE A 71 -12.80 15.56 -29.12
CA PHE A 71 -11.48 15.66 -29.75
C PHE A 71 -10.61 14.41 -29.51
N ARG A 72 -10.19 13.76 -30.62
CA ARG A 72 -9.35 12.55 -30.62
C ARG A 72 -8.03 12.70 -29.85
N SER A 73 -7.44 13.90 -29.82
CA SER A 73 -6.20 14.18 -29.07
C SER A 73 -6.41 14.19 -27.56
N GLN A 74 -7.54 14.71 -27.08
CA GLN A 74 -7.88 14.73 -25.65
C GLN A 74 -8.13 13.32 -25.14
N TYR A 75 -8.77 12.46 -25.95
CA TYR A 75 -8.97 11.05 -25.62
C TYR A 75 -7.65 10.33 -25.39
N VAL A 76 -6.69 10.45 -26.32
CA VAL A 76 -5.36 9.82 -26.19
C VAL A 76 -4.62 10.32 -24.96
N ALA A 77 -4.67 11.62 -24.68
CA ALA A 77 -4.03 12.22 -23.50
C ALA A 77 -4.61 11.67 -22.18
N VAL A 78 -5.94 11.55 -22.09
CA VAL A 78 -6.62 10.96 -20.91
C VAL A 78 -6.18 9.51 -20.70
N TRP A 79 -6.12 8.71 -21.76
CA TRP A 79 -5.70 7.31 -21.67
C TRP A 79 -4.24 7.12 -21.28
N LEU A 80 -3.35 7.95 -21.83
CA LEU A 80 -1.93 7.94 -21.46
C LEU A 80 -1.75 8.34 -19.99
N LEU A 81 -2.44 9.40 -19.56
CA LEU A 81 -2.40 9.84 -18.17
C LEU A 81 -2.97 8.79 -17.21
N PHE A 82 -4.10 8.18 -17.58
CA PHE A 82 -4.71 7.10 -16.82
C PHE A 82 -3.76 5.90 -16.69
N GLY A 83 -3.19 5.42 -17.81
CA GLY A 83 -2.25 4.29 -17.80
C GLY A 83 -0.99 4.56 -16.99
N ALA A 84 -0.39 5.75 -17.13
CA ALA A 84 0.79 6.15 -16.38
C ALA A 84 0.51 6.30 -14.88
N SER A 85 -0.59 6.98 -14.51
CA SER A 85 -0.96 7.16 -13.10
C SER A 85 -1.33 5.83 -12.44
N TYR A 86 -2.11 5.00 -13.13
CA TYR A 86 -2.56 3.72 -12.60
C TYR A 86 -1.40 2.74 -12.43
N SER A 87 -0.48 2.66 -13.39
CA SER A 87 0.72 1.82 -13.25
C SER A 87 1.62 2.28 -12.09
N ALA A 88 1.81 3.60 -11.92
CA ALA A 88 2.55 4.16 -10.79
C ALA A 88 1.87 3.84 -9.44
N PHE A 89 0.54 3.95 -9.36
CA PHE A 89 -0.24 3.58 -8.19
C PHE A 89 -0.11 2.09 -7.85
N ILE A 90 -0.22 1.20 -8.83
CA ILE A 90 -0.04 -0.24 -8.61
C ILE A 90 1.38 -0.55 -8.15
N ALA A 91 2.41 0.05 -8.76
CA ALA A 91 3.79 -0.14 -8.34
C ALA A 91 4.00 0.30 -6.88
N MET A 92 3.45 1.45 -6.49
CA MET A 92 3.47 1.95 -5.11
C MET A 92 2.77 0.99 -4.16
N ALA A 93 1.53 0.61 -4.46
CA ALA A 93 0.69 -0.21 -3.59
C ALA A 93 1.24 -1.64 -3.43
N VAL A 94 1.75 -2.23 -4.52
CA VAL A 94 2.43 -3.53 -4.49
C VAL A 94 3.70 -3.44 -3.66
N THR A 95 4.53 -2.41 -3.84
CA THR A 95 5.76 -2.25 -3.05
C THR A 95 5.47 -2.07 -1.56
N GLY A 96 4.47 -1.25 -1.21
CA GLY A 96 4.05 -1.07 0.18
C GLY A 96 3.50 -2.36 0.80
N THR A 97 2.70 -3.11 0.04
CA THR A 97 2.19 -4.42 0.45
C THR A 97 3.33 -5.42 0.68
N LEU A 98 4.30 -5.47 -0.22
CA LEU A 98 5.45 -6.37 -0.10
C LEU A 98 6.30 -6.05 1.14
N VAL A 99 6.50 -4.77 1.45
CA VAL A 99 7.15 -4.31 2.70
C VAL A 99 6.36 -4.80 3.93
N HIS A 100 5.03 -4.65 3.91
CA HIS A 100 4.18 -5.09 5.00
C HIS A 100 4.25 -6.61 5.23
N GLU A 101 4.02 -7.41 4.19
CA GLU A 101 4.01 -8.87 4.27
C GLU A 101 5.37 -9.48 4.61
N SER A 102 6.45 -8.89 4.09
CA SER A 102 7.81 -9.32 4.42
C SER A 102 8.14 -8.99 5.88
N SER A 103 7.76 -7.79 6.35
CA SER A 103 7.94 -7.42 7.76
C SER A 103 7.15 -8.31 8.70
N GLU A 104 5.91 -8.66 8.34
CA GLU A 104 5.07 -9.56 9.13
C GLU A 104 5.71 -10.94 9.27
N ARG A 105 6.21 -11.50 8.16
CA ARG A 105 6.93 -12.79 8.16
C ARG A 105 8.18 -12.76 9.03
N VAL A 106 8.98 -11.70 8.93
CA VAL A 106 10.18 -11.54 9.78
C VAL A 106 9.79 -11.43 11.25
N LEU A 107 8.78 -10.62 11.59
CA LEU A 107 8.31 -10.46 12.97
C LEU A 107 7.79 -11.79 13.53
N LYS A 108 7.04 -12.56 12.73
CA LYS A 108 6.55 -13.88 13.14
C LYS A 108 7.69 -14.84 13.46
N LYS A 109 8.72 -14.90 12.60
CA LYS A 109 9.90 -15.74 12.85
C LYS A 109 10.68 -15.31 14.08
N LEU A 110 10.85 -13.99 14.28
CA LEU A 110 11.46 -13.47 15.49
C LEU A 110 10.64 -13.85 16.74
N LYS A 111 9.30 -13.79 16.69
CA LYS A 111 8.41 -14.23 17.78
C LYS A 111 8.58 -15.72 18.08
N GLU A 112 8.59 -16.56 17.05
CA GLU A 112 8.79 -18.00 17.19
C GLU A 112 10.16 -18.33 17.81
N SER A 113 11.23 -17.65 17.38
CA SER A 113 12.56 -17.82 17.97
C SER A 113 12.65 -17.29 19.39
N ALA A 114 11.96 -16.19 19.71
CA ALA A 114 11.90 -15.62 21.05
C ALA A 114 11.21 -16.58 22.03
N CYS A 115 10.12 -17.24 21.63
CA CYS A 115 9.42 -18.23 22.46
C CYS A 115 10.26 -19.48 22.79
N LYS A 116 11.28 -19.80 21.98
CA LYS A 116 12.20 -20.92 22.24
C LYS A 116 13.31 -20.56 23.23
N ARG A 117 13.40 -19.31 23.66
CA ARG A 117 14.44 -18.81 24.58
C ARG A 117 13.91 -18.77 26.01
N GLU A 118 14.66 -19.30 26.97
CA GLU A 118 14.27 -19.34 28.39
C GLU A 118 14.26 -17.96 29.05
N SER A 119 15.04 -17.00 28.53
CA SER A 119 15.05 -15.62 29.03
C SER A 119 15.09 -14.62 27.87
N LEU A 120 14.13 -13.69 27.89
CA LEU A 120 14.08 -12.51 27.04
C LEU A 120 14.19 -11.29 27.93
N LEU A 121 14.93 -10.28 27.48
CA LEU A 121 14.92 -9.00 28.19
C LEU A 121 13.51 -8.37 28.09
N PRO A 122 13.04 -7.66 29.14
CA PRO A 122 11.73 -7.01 29.13
C PRO A 122 11.53 -6.08 27.91
N SER A 123 12.60 -5.40 27.48
CA SER A 123 12.61 -4.55 26.29
C SER A 123 12.40 -5.32 24.98
N GLU A 124 12.93 -6.54 24.87
CA GLU A 124 12.74 -7.41 23.70
C GLU A 124 11.31 -7.95 23.69
N LYS A 125 10.79 -8.33 24.86
CA LYS A 125 9.41 -8.81 25.02
C LYS A 125 8.39 -7.72 24.65
N HIS A 126 8.64 -6.47 25.05
CA HIS A 126 7.79 -5.34 24.69
C HIS A 126 7.76 -5.12 23.17
N ILE A 127 8.92 -5.10 22.50
CA ILE A 127 9.01 -4.85 21.05
C ILE A 127 8.40 -6.00 20.24
N LEU A 128 8.58 -7.25 20.66
CA LEU A 128 8.00 -8.37 19.93
C LEU A 128 6.50 -8.53 20.20
N PHE A 129 6.05 -8.44 21.45
CA PHE A 129 4.69 -8.88 21.82
C PHE A 129 3.73 -7.73 22.12
N ASN A 130 4.21 -6.59 22.60
CA ASN A 130 3.35 -5.44 22.93
C ASN A 130 3.23 -4.49 21.74
N ASP A 131 4.31 -4.34 20.97
CA ASP A 131 4.39 -3.47 19.82
C ASP A 131 3.92 -4.21 18.55
N ASN A 132 2.65 -4.65 18.56
CA ASN A 132 2.01 -5.39 17.46
C ASN A 132 1.90 -4.61 16.13
N LYS A 133 2.45 -3.39 16.06
CA LYS A 133 2.55 -2.61 14.84
C LYS A 133 3.60 -3.24 13.93
N VAL A 134 3.13 -4.12 13.04
CA VAL A 134 3.87 -4.55 11.85
C VAL A 134 4.29 -3.31 11.07
N MET A 135 5.51 -3.31 10.52
CA MET A 135 5.95 -2.21 9.66
C MET A 135 4.98 -2.11 8.49
N SER A 136 4.37 -0.95 8.32
CA SER A 136 3.48 -0.67 7.20
C SER A 136 3.73 0.76 6.76
N LEU A 137 3.79 0.95 5.44
CA LEU A 137 3.70 2.28 4.86
C LEU A 137 2.23 2.68 4.88
N THR A 138 1.95 3.94 5.17
CA THR A 138 0.62 4.46 5.37
C THR A 138 0.33 5.62 4.42
N VAL A 139 -0.93 5.70 4.02
CA VAL A 139 -1.48 6.85 3.33
C VAL A 139 -1.94 7.84 4.40
N TRP A 140 -1.16 8.91 4.56
CA TRP A 140 -1.36 9.97 5.55
C TRP A 140 -1.57 9.49 7.00
N LYS A 141 -0.97 8.37 7.41
CA LYS A 141 -1.18 7.74 8.73
C LYS A 141 -2.63 7.29 9.02
N ILE A 142 -3.53 7.37 8.04
CA ILE A 142 -4.93 6.97 8.19
C ILE A 142 -5.08 5.50 7.81
N ILE A 143 -4.55 5.10 6.65
CA ILE A 143 -4.77 3.76 6.08
C ILE A 143 -3.43 3.10 5.74
N PRO A 144 -3.14 1.89 6.23
CA PRO A 144 -1.95 1.15 5.81
C PRO A 144 -2.08 0.63 4.37
N ILE A 145 -0.97 0.63 3.63
CA ILE A 145 -0.90 0.09 2.26
C ILE A 145 -0.79 -1.43 2.34
N GLN A 146 -1.93 -2.10 2.13
CA GLN A 146 -2.08 -3.56 2.06
C GLN A 146 -2.78 -3.96 0.76
N ARG A 147 -2.90 -5.26 0.47
CA ARG A 147 -3.66 -5.75 -0.71
C ARG A 147 -5.09 -5.22 -0.76
N SER A 148 -5.73 -5.12 0.41
CA SER A 148 -7.08 -4.57 0.57
C SER A 148 -7.18 -3.13 0.10
N PHE A 149 -6.12 -2.32 0.26
CA PHE A 149 -6.09 -0.92 -0.16
C PHE A 149 -6.31 -0.77 -1.67
N ILE A 150 -5.66 -1.62 -2.49
CA ILE A 150 -5.83 -1.61 -3.96
C ILE A 150 -7.29 -1.88 -4.33
N ILE A 151 -7.86 -2.92 -3.73
CA ILE A 151 -9.25 -3.34 -4.00
C ILE A 151 -10.23 -2.26 -3.54
N CYS A 152 -9.99 -1.64 -2.38
CA CYS A 152 -10.81 -0.54 -1.87
C CYS A 152 -10.81 0.65 -2.82
N ILE A 153 -9.64 1.16 -3.24
CA ILE A 153 -9.57 2.32 -4.14
C ILE A 153 -10.25 2.01 -5.48
N LEU A 154 -9.97 0.84 -6.08
CA LEU A 154 -10.62 0.39 -7.31
C LEU A 154 -12.15 0.34 -7.16
N GLY A 155 -12.63 -0.33 -6.11
CA GLY A 155 -14.05 -0.47 -5.82
C GLY A 155 -14.73 0.88 -5.59
N THR A 156 -14.13 1.75 -4.79
CA THR A 156 -14.65 3.10 -4.52
C THR A 156 -14.79 3.90 -5.80
N VAL A 157 -13.75 3.94 -6.66
CA VAL A 157 -13.83 4.68 -7.92
C VAL A 157 -14.92 4.12 -8.82
N LEU A 158 -15.00 2.79 -8.99
CA LEU A 158 -16.04 2.15 -9.80
C LEU A 158 -17.45 2.43 -9.28
N THR A 159 -17.67 2.31 -7.97
CA THR A 159 -18.96 2.62 -7.34
C THR A 159 -19.37 4.06 -7.59
N TYR A 160 -18.46 5.02 -7.39
CA TYR A 160 -18.77 6.43 -7.67
C TYR A 160 -19.00 6.69 -9.17
N CYS A 161 -18.22 6.08 -10.06
CA CYS A 161 -18.46 6.18 -11.50
C CYS A 161 -19.86 5.68 -11.88
N MET A 162 -20.29 4.52 -11.35
CA MET A 162 -21.62 3.99 -11.61
C MET A 162 -22.72 4.87 -11.00
N LEU A 163 -22.55 5.33 -9.76
CA LEU A 163 -23.51 6.19 -9.07
C LEU A 163 -23.74 7.51 -9.82
N PHE A 164 -22.65 8.22 -10.17
CA PHE A 164 -22.75 9.48 -10.89
C PHE A 164 -23.34 9.32 -12.29
N ASN A 165 -23.00 8.24 -12.98
CA ASN A 165 -23.59 7.95 -14.28
C ASN A 165 -25.07 7.59 -14.17
N GLY A 166 -25.48 6.80 -13.17
CA GLY A 166 -26.89 6.47 -12.91
C GLY A 166 -27.74 7.70 -12.62
N MET A 167 -27.30 8.56 -11.69
CA MET A 167 -28.01 9.80 -11.35
C MET A 167 -28.14 10.76 -12.54
N ARG A 168 -27.15 10.76 -13.45
CA ARG A 168 -27.17 11.64 -14.62
C ARG A 168 -28.10 11.13 -15.71
N THR A 169 -28.24 9.81 -15.86
CA THR A 169 -29.22 9.19 -16.77
C THR A 169 -30.65 9.49 -16.30
N GLU A 170 -30.96 9.31 -15.01
CA GLU A 170 -32.30 9.62 -14.47
C GLU A 170 -32.72 11.08 -14.68
N ARG A 171 -31.77 12.02 -14.65
CA ARG A 171 -32.05 13.44 -14.87
C ARG A 171 -32.37 13.77 -16.34
N GLN A 172 -31.96 12.95 -17.30
CA GLN A 172 -32.34 13.11 -18.71
C GLN A 172 -33.75 12.60 -19.01
N ASP A 173 -34.23 11.58 -18.29
CA ASP A 173 -35.55 10.98 -18.50
C ASP A 173 -36.70 11.81 -17.87
N ILE A 174 -36.40 12.81 -17.03
CA ILE A 174 -37.39 13.72 -16.41
C ILE A 174 -37.68 14.96 -17.29
N CYS A 175 -37.01 15.09 -18.43
CA CYS A 175 -37.22 16.19 -19.40
C CYS A 175 -37.95 15.77 -20.68
N LEU A 176 -38.86 14.79 -20.61
CA LEU A 176 -39.79 14.43 -21.68
C LEU A 176 -41.24 14.70 -21.27
#